data_AF-A0A5B9DJU6-F1
#
_entry.id   AF-A0A5B9DJU6-F1
#
_cell.length_a   1.000
_cell.length_b   1.000
_cell.length_c   1.000
_cell.angle_alpha   90.00
_cell.angle_beta   90.00
_cell.angle_gamma   90.00
#
_symmetry.space_group_name_H-M   'P 1'
#
loop_
_entity.id
_entity.type
_entity.pdbx_description
1 polymer ?
#
loop_
_entity_poly.entity_id
_entity_poly.type
_entity_poly.pdbx_seq_one_letter_code
_entity_poly.pdbx_strand_id
1 'polypeptide(L)'
;MSVSRRLPRVTYALAERHEALWLRLKTLLDQVAATAHRHPAKPASEITRAQAEAILAEARVFLPRATREKLPEAAPDWGGLLTQLGQALAHLEAYEAQNTGWDPAIGARMWRAVRETFPVRRLAPRIAVTYPHVAAQQSAGGPTAEVTEGLVKLIQSLAFTDREKRFRESQRAARMERLNAQKAAEADADGDGESQEPRTYPRIHGLD
;
A
#
# COMPACT_ATOMS: atom_id res chain seq x y z
N MET A 1 -27.15 -34.04 -13.85
CA MET A 1 -27.41 -33.58 -12.46
C MET A 1 -27.06 -32.10 -12.37
N SER A 2 -28.06 -31.22 -12.46
CA SER A 2 -27.83 -29.77 -12.41
C SER A 2 -27.62 -29.35 -10.96
N VAL A 3 -26.36 -29.21 -10.56
CA VAL A 3 -26.01 -28.59 -9.27
C VAL A 3 -26.54 -27.17 -9.33
N SER A 4 -27.56 -26.87 -8.52
CA SER A 4 -28.08 -25.52 -8.36
C SER A 4 -26.95 -24.63 -7.85
N ARG A 5 -26.27 -23.97 -8.79
CA ARG A 5 -25.04 -23.21 -8.56
C ARG A 5 -25.48 -21.96 -7.80
N ARG A 6 -25.42 -22.00 -6.46
CA ARG A 6 -25.64 -20.80 -5.64
C ARG A 6 -24.75 -19.72 -6.23
N LEU A 7 -25.37 -18.67 -6.76
CA LEU A 7 -24.64 -17.56 -7.36
C LEU A 7 -23.66 -17.03 -6.29
N PRO A 8 -22.37 -16.93 -6.63
CA PRO A 8 -21.40 -16.43 -5.67
C PRO A 8 -21.76 -15.01 -5.26
N ARG A 9 -21.79 -14.75 -3.95
CA ARG A 9 -22.14 -13.45 -3.35
C ARG A 9 -20.99 -12.44 -3.44
N VAL A 10 -20.29 -12.40 -4.56
CA VAL A 10 -19.20 -11.43 -4.76
C VAL A 10 -19.80 -10.13 -5.25
N THR A 11 -19.38 -9.03 -4.64
CA THR A 11 -19.66 -7.66 -5.09
C THR A 11 -18.37 -7.07 -5.65
N TYR A 12 -18.49 -6.03 -6.48
CA TYR A 12 -17.33 -5.32 -7.02
C TYR A 12 -16.36 -4.86 -5.91
N ALA A 13 -16.88 -4.21 -4.86
CA ALA A 13 -16.08 -3.75 -3.73
C ALA A 13 -15.36 -4.90 -3.00
N LEU A 14 -15.99 -6.08 -2.89
CA LEU A 14 -15.37 -7.23 -2.24
C LEU A 14 -14.24 -7.82 -3.09
N ALA A 15 -14.41 -7.85 -4.42
CA ALA A 15 -13.38 -8.28 -5.35
C ALA A 15 -12.21 -7.29 -5.43
N GLU A 16 -12.49 -5.99 -5.45
CA GLU A 16 -11.45 -4.96 -5.39
C GLU A 16 -10.61 -5.08 -4.11
N ARG A 17 -11.28 -5.27 -2.97
CA ARG A 17 -10.59 -5.54 -1.70
C ARG A 17 -9.75 -6.82 -1.76
N HIS A 18 -10.27 -7.89 -2.36
CA HIS A 18 -9.52 -9.14 -2.54
C HIS A 18 -8.25 -8.91 -3.36
N GLU A 19 -8.36 -8.22 -4.50
CA GLU A 19 -7.23 -7.98 -5.39
C GLU A 19 -6.16 -7.09 -4.74
N ALA A 20 -6.57 -6.02 -4.05
CA ALA A 20 -5.64 -5.17 -3.30
C ALA A 20 -4.92 -5.93 -2.18
N LEU A 21 -5.66 -6.78 -1.46
CA LEU A 21 -5.11 -7.61 -0.38
C LEU A 21 -4.14 -8.67 -0.93
N TRP A 22 -4.46 -9.31 -2.05
CA TRP A 22 -3.59 -10.30 -2.69
C TRP A 22 -2.22 -9.69 -3.04
N LEU A 23 -2.19 -8.49 -3.61
CA LEU A 23 -0.93 -7.80 -3.95
C LEU A 23 -0.09 -7.47 -2.71
N ARG A 24 -0.73 -6.96 -1.65
CA ARG A 24 -0.04 -6.65 -0.38
C ARG A 24 0.50 -7.91 0.28
N LEU A 25 -0.30 -8.98 0.33
CA LEU A 25 0.09 -10.26 0.92
C LEU A 25 1.23 -10.90 0.13
N LYS A 26 1.16 -10.92 -1.21
CA LYS A 26 2.21 -11.48 -2.07
C LYS A 26 3.53 -10.73 -1.90
N THR A 27 3.48 -9.40 -1.85
CA THR A 27 4.67 -8.57 -1.62
C THR A 27 5.31 -8.87 -0.27
N LEU A 28 4.51 -8.96 0.81
CA LEU A 28 5.03 -9.29 2.14
C LEU A 28 5.60 -10.73 2.17
N LEU A 29 4.91 -11.68 1.54
CA LEU A 29 5.37 -13.06 1.44
C LEU A 29 6.75 -13.15 0.78
N ASP A 30 6.96 -12.43 -0.33
CA ASP A 30 8.24 -12.42 -1.04
C ASP A 30 9.36 -11.81 -0.20
N GLN A 31 9.07 -10.74 0.56
CA GLN A 31 10.01 -10.12 1.49
C GLN A 31 10.40 -11.08 2.63
N VAL A 32 9.41 -11.77 3.20
CA VAL A 32 9.58 -12.74 4.28
C VAL A 32 10.34 -13.97 3.78
N ALA A 33 10.03 -14.48 2.59
CA ALA A 33 10.64 -15.68 2.00
C ALA A 33 12.16 -15.55 1.89
N ALA A 34 12.67 -14.42 1.41
CA ALA A 34 14.10 -14.17 1.30
C ALA A 34 14.84 -14.33 2.64
N THR A 35 14.20 -13.94 3.73
CA THR A 35 14.76 -13.98 5.09
C THR A 35 14.59 -15.36 5.72
N ALA A 36 13.39 -15.95 5.59
CA ALA A 36 13.03 -17.25 6.13
C ALA A 36 13.85 -18.40 5.53
N HIS A 37 14.21 -18.33 4.24
CA HIS A 37 15.07 -19.33 3.61
C HIS A 37 16.48 -19.39 4.22
N ARG A 38 17.00 -18.26 4.72
CA ARG A 38 18.33 -18.20 5.33
C ARG A 38 18.29 -18.48 6.82
N HIS A 39 17.25 -17.99 7.51
CA HIS A 39 17.15 -18.03 8.97
C HIS A 39 15.73 -18.36 9.44
N PRO A 40 15.26 -19.60 9.25
CA PRO A 40 13.87 -19.97 9.53
C PRO A 40 13.53 -19.89 11.02
N ALA A 41 14.42 -20.30 11.91
CA ALA A 41 14.19 -20.33 13.35
C ALA A 41 14.45 -18.98 14.06
N LYS A 42 14.93 -17.96 13.35
CA LYS A 42 15.22 -16.66 13.95
C LYS A 42 13.88 -15.93 14.23
N PRO A 43 13.76 -15.20 15.35
CA PRO A 43 12.57 -14.39 15.60
C PRO A 43 12.37 -13.35 14.49
N ALA A 44 11.12 -13.21 14.06
CA ALA A 44 10.70 -12.17 13.15
C ALA A 44 10.73 -10.80 13.84
N SER A 45 11.01 -9.74 13.09
CA SER A 45 10.98 -8.38 13.63
C SER A 45 9.55 -8.01 14.04
N GLU A 46 9.40 -7.26 15.13
CA GLU A 46 8.08 -6.87 15.64
C GLU A 46 7.28 -6.07 14.62
N ILE A 47 7.94 -5.18 13.86
CA ILE A 47 7.31 -4.40 12.79
C ILE A 47 6.71 -5.32 11.71
N THR A 48 7.47 -6.32 11.28
CA THR A 48 7.00 -7.26 10.25
C THR A 48 5.88 -8.17 10.79
N ARG A 49 5.96 -8.58 12.06
CA ARG A 49 4.87 -9.31 12.73
C ARG A 49 3.60 -8.48 12.79
N ALA A 50 3.65 -7.24 13.25
CA ALA A 50 2.50 -6.34 13.31
C ALA A 50 1.87 -6.11 11.93
N GLN A 51 2.70 -5.93 10.89
CA GLN A 51 2.22 -5.80 9.52
C GLN A 51 1.54 -7.10 9.03
N ALA A 52 2.11 -8.26 9.35
CA ALA A 52 1.52 -9.55 9.02
C ALA A 52 0.18 -9.76 9.72
N GLU A 53 0.06 -9.42 11.00
CA GLU A 53 -1.19 -9.51 11.76
C GLU A 53 -2.28 -8.65 11.15
N ALA A 54 -1.97 -7.41 10.77
CA ALA A 54 -2.92 -6.53 10.11
C ALA A 54 -3.45 -7.14 8.80
N ILE A 55 -2.56 -7.69 7.96
CA ILE A 55 -2.94 -8.32 6.69
C ILE A 55 -3.74 -9.62 6.92
N LEU A 56 -3.33 -10.45 7.88
CA LEU A 56 -4.04 -11.69 8.21
C LEU A 56 -5.43 -11.39 8.78
N ALA A 57 -5.58 -10.33 9.57
CA ALA A 57 -6.87 -9.85 10.05
C ALA A 57 -7.79 -9.42 8.90
N GLU A 58 -7.25 -8.69 7.90
CA GLU A 58 -7.98 -8.31 6.70
C GLU A 58 -8.41 -9.54 5.86
N ALA A 59 -7.58 -10.59 5.79
CA ALA A 59 -7.83 -11.82 5.04
C ALA A 59 -8.97 -12.68 5.61
N ARG A 60 -9.35 -12.49 6.88
CA ARG A 60 -10.43 -13.25 7.56
C ARG A 60 -11.75 -13.25 6.79
N VAL A 61 -12.06 -12.18 6.08
CA VAL A 61 -13.30 -12.06 5.29
C VAL A 61 -13.38 -13.12 4.18
N PHE A 62 -12.23 -13.58 3.68
CA PHE A 62 -12.13 -14.53 2.58
C PHE A 62 -11.85 -15.98 3.03
N LEU A 63 -11.48 -16.16 4.29
CA LEU A 63 -11.21 -17.47 4.88
C LEU A 63 -12.50 -18.30 5.10
N PRO A 64 -12.42 -19.63 5.16
CA PRO A 64 -13.54 -20.50 5.56
C PRO A 64 -14.06 -20.15 6.95
N ARG A 65 -15.36 -20.35 7.21
CA ARG A 65 -16.02 -19.93 8.47
C ARG A 65 -15.34 -20.47 9.73
N ALA A 66 -14.87 -21.72 9.70
CA ALA A 66 -14.14 -22.35 10.82
C ALA A 66 -12.84 -21.61 11.18
N THR A 67 -12.16 -21.01 10.20
CA THR A 67 -10.91 -20.28 10.39
C THR A 67 -11.15 -18.81 10.78
N ARG A 68 -12.39 -18.31 10.69
CA ARG A 68 -12.70 -16.90 10.99
C ARG A 68 -12.76 -16.59 12.48
N GLU A 69 -12.99 -17.57 13.34
CA GLU A 69 -13.37 -17.33 14.74
C GLU A 69 -12.19 -16.86 15.61
N LYS A 70 -10.95 -17.22 15.27
CA LYS A 70 -9.75 -16.80 15.99
C LYS A 70 -8.96 -15.78 15.17
N LEU A 71 -8.54 -14.68 15.78
CA LEU A 71 -7.57 -13.77 15.16
C LEU A 71 -6.23 -14.53 15.10
N PRO A 72 -5.67 -14.79 13.91
CA PRO A 72 -4.39 -15.48 13.82
C PRO A 72 -3.30 -14.55 14.34
N GLU A 73 -2.72 -14.89 15.48
CA GLU A 73 -1.48 -14.26 15.96
C GLU A 73 -0.36 -14.57 14.95
N ALA A 74 0.44 -13.57 14.58
CA ALA A 74 1.53 -13.82 13.65
C ALA A 74 2.58 -14.69 14.33
N ALA A 75 3.01 -15.74 13.62
CA ALA A 75 4.05 -16.64 14.10
C ALA A 75 5.31 -15.84 14.53
N PRO A 76 5.94 -16.25 15.64
CA PRO A 76 7.06 -15.51 16.22
C PRO A 76 8.36 -15.65 15.41
N ASP A 77 8.49 -16.71 14.63
CA ASP A 77 9.66 -17.08 13.84
C ASP A 77 9.45 -16.85 12.33
N TRP A 78 10.52 -16.58 11.58
CA TRP A 78 10.44 -16.32 10.14
C TRP A 78 9.87 -17.50 9.34
N GLY A 79 10.20 -18.73 9.71
CA GLY A 79 9.72 -19.95 9.05
C GLY A 79 8.22 -20.18 9.27
N GLY A 80 7.76 -20.04 10.51
CA GLY A 80 6.34 -20.05 10.85
C GLY A 80 5.57 -18.94 10.15
N LEU A 81 6.13 -17.72 10.11
CA LEU A 81 5.50 -16.57 9.47
C LEU A 81 5.34 -16.77 7.96
N LEU A 82 6.39 -17.28 7.29
CA LEU A 82 6.32 -17.63 5.87
C LEU A 82 5.20 -18.64 5.59
N THR A 83 5.11 -19.68 6.41
CA THR A 83 4.11 -20.75 6.26
C THR A 83 2.70 -20.18 6.44
N GLN A 84 2.49 -19.36 7.46
CA GLN A 84 1.20 -18.74 7.76
C GLN A 84 0.73 -17.81 6.64
N LEU A 85 1.62 -16.95 6.13
CA LEU A 85 1.31 -16.06 5.00
C LEU A 85 1.04 -16.86 3.72
N GLY A 86 1.77 -17.95 3.48
CA GLY A 86 1.56 -18.85 2.35
C GLY A 86 0.19 -19.53 2.40
N GLN A 87 -0.22 -20.01 3.59
CA GLN A 87 -1.56 -20.58 3.80
C GLN A 87 -2.66 -19.53 3.56
N ALA A 88 -2.48 -18.30 4.06
CA ALA A 88 -3.42 -17.22 3.82
C ALA A 88 -3.57 -16.89 2.33
N LEU A 89 -2.45 -16.88 1.57
CA LEU A 89 -2.45 -16.65 0.14
C LEU A 89 -3.20 -17.78 -0.60
N ALA A 90 -2.92 -19.03 -0.25
CA ALA A 90 -3.62 -20.18 -0.83
C ALA A 90 -5.14 -20.12 -0.58
N HIS A 91 -5.58 -19.66 0.59
CA HIS A 91 -7.00 -19.44 0.87
C HIS A 91 -7.61 -18.32 0.03
N LEU A 92 -6.90 -17.22 -0.20
CA LEU A 92 -7.36 -16.16 -1.10
C LEU A 92 -7.49 -16.65 -2.54
N GLU A 93 -6.54 -17.46 -3.01
CA GLU A 93 -6.58 -18.05 -4.36
C GLU A 93 -7.70 -19.09 -4.49
N ALA A 94 -7.92 -19.91 -3.46
CA ALA A 94 -9.04 -20.84 -3.42
C ALA A 94 -10.39 -20.11 -3.46
N TYR A 95 -10.53 -19.02 -2.70
CA TYR A 95 -11.71 -18.15 -2.75
C TYR A 95 -11.91 -17.60 -4.17
N GLU A 96 -10.87 -17.07 -4.79
CA GLU A 96 -10.98 -16.58 -6.16
C GLU A 96 -11.38 -17.68 -7.13
N ALA A 97 -10.73 -18.85 -7.08
CA ALA A 97 -11.01 -19.95 -7.98
C ALA A 97 -12.47 -20.40 -7.94
N GLN A 98 -13.08 -20.37 -6.75
CA GLN A 98 -14.50 -20.67 -6.54
C GLN A 98 -15.44 -19.59 -7.11
N ASN A 99 -15.02 -18.33 -7.06
CA ASN A 99 -15.85 -17.17 -7.41
C ASN A 99 -15.55 -16.60 -8.80
N THR A 100 -14.63 -17.20 -9.56
CA THR A 100 -14.26 -16.75 -10.91
C THR A 100 -14.54 -17.82 -11.96
N GLY A 101 -14.57 -17.39 -13.22
CA GLY A 101 -14.63 -18.27 -14.38
C GLY A 101 -13.85 -17.69 -15.55
N TRP A 102 -13.42 -18.54 -16.47
CA TRP A 102 -12.87 -18.09 -17.75
C TRP A 102 -14.02 -17.67 -18.67
N ASP A 103 -13.89 -16.51 -19.31
CA ASP A 103 -14.76 -16.07 -20.40
C ASP A 103 -13.97 -16.10 -21.72
N PRO A 104 -14.30 -17.01 -22.66
CA PRO A 104 -13.59 -17.11 -23.93
C PRO A 104 -13.84 -15.93 -24.88
N ALA A 105 -14.94 -15.20 -24.73
CA ALA A 105 -15.24 -14.05 -25.60
C ALA A 105 -14.34 -12.85 -25.27
N ILE A 106 -14.06 -12.64 -23.99
CA ILE A 106 -13.17 -11.58 -23.49
C ILE A 106 -11.71 -12.08 -23.42
N GLY A 107 -11.49 -13.39 -23.37
CA GLY A 107 -10.17 -13.98 -23.20
C GLY A 107 -9.57 -13.66 -21.83
N ALA A 108 -10.41 -13.58 -20.80
CA ALA A 108 -10.01 -13.16 -19.47
C ALA A 108 -10.71 -13.97 -18.38
N ARG A 109 -10.11 -13.98 -17.20
CA ARG A 109 -10.73 -14.52 -15.99
C ARG A 109 -11.65 -13.47 -15.39
N MET A 110 -12.93 -13.82 -15.20
CA MET A 110 -13.99 -12.92 -14.76
C MET A 110 -14.49 -13.32 -13.37
N TRP A 111 -14.74 -12.34 -12.52
CA TRP A 111 -15.51 -12.51 -11.29
C TRP A 111 -16.97 -12.81 -11.62
N ARG A 112 -17.51 -13.88 -11.01
CA ARG A 112 -18.92 -14.25 -11.08
C ARG A 112 -19.65 -13.55 -9.94
N ALA A 113 -20.03 -12.29 -10.16
CA ALA A 113 -20.78 -11.52 -9.18
C ALA A 113 -22.31 -11.60 -9.45
N VAL A 114 -23.11 -11.22 -8.45
CA VAL A 114 -24.57 -11.44 -8.44
C VAL A 114 -25.30 -10.67 -9.55
N ARG A 115 -24.80 -9.49 -9.93
CA ARG A 115 -25.46 -8.57 -10.87
C ARG A 115 -24.65 -8.28 -12.12
N GLU A 116 -23.33 -8.33 -12.01
CA GLU A 116 -22.41 -8.00 -13.10
C GLU A 116 -21.19 -8.91 -13.05
N THR A 117 -20.63 -9.24 -14.21
CA THR A 117 -19.35 -9.92 -14.32
C THR A 117 -18.29 -8.91 -14.73
N PHE A 118 -17.16 -8.91 -14.04
CA PHE A 118 -16.05 -8.00 -14.32
C PHE A 118 -14.72 -8.75 -14.27
N PRO A 119 -13.68 -8.31 -15.00
CA PRO A 119 -12.43 -9.03 -15.07
C PRO A 119 -11.68 -9.00 -13.73
N VAL A 120 -10.97 -10.08 -13.43
CA VAL A 120 -9.95 -10.10 -12.38
C VAL A 120 -8.80 -9.23 -12.88
N ARG A 121 -8.65 -8.00 -12.35
CA ARG A 121 -7.82 -6.97 -12.99
C ARG A 121 -6.35 -7.37 -13.02
N ARG A 122 -5.86 -8.06 -11.99
CA ARG A 122 -4.46 -8.55 -11.97
C ARG A 122 -4.18 -9.67 -12.99
N LEU A 123 -5.20 -10.43 -13.40
CA LEU A 123 -5.08 -11.54 -14.35
C LEU A 123 -5.59 -11.19 -15.75
N ALA A 124 -6.26 -10.04 -15.88
CA ALA A 124 -6.73 -9.55 -17.15
C ALA A 124 -5.51 -9.36 -18.06
N PRO A 125 -5.54 -9.89 -19.30
CA PRO A 125 -4.49 -9.57 -20.25
C PRO A 125 -4.44 -8.05 -20.35
N ARG A 126 -3.26 -7.47 -20.09
CA ARG A 126 -3.01 -6.08 -20.46
C ARG A 126 -3.19 -6.05 -21.97
N ILE A 127 -4.37 -5.63 -22.43
CA ILE A 127 -4.58 -5.31 -23.82
C ILE A 127 -3.59 -4.18 -24.09
N ALA A 128 -2.43 -4.52 -24.63
CA ALA A 128 -1.58 -3.55 -25.28
C ALA A 128 -2.48 -3.01 -26.39
N VAL A 129 -3.04 -1.82 -26.17
CA VAL A 129 -3.83 -1.13 -27.17
C VAL A 129 -2.84 -0.78 -28.29
N THR A 130 -2.60 -1.75 -29.15
CA THR A 130 -1.89 -1.55 -30.40
C THR A 130 -2.92 -0.90 -31.28
N TYR A 131 -2.93 0.43 -31.29
CA TYR A 131 -3.75 1.19 -32.21
C TYR A 131 -3.28 0.82 -33.64
N PRO A 132 -4.08 0.07 -34.43
CA PRO A 132 -3.61 -0.43 -35.72
C PRO A 132 -3.27 0.70 -36.70
N HIS A 133 -3.86 1.89 -36.52
CA HIS A 133 -3.53 3.09 -37.29
C HIS A 133 -2.17 3.72 -36.93
N VAL A 134 -1.65 3.50 -35.72
CA VAL A 134 -0.33 4.00 -35.28
C VAL A 134 0.79 3.07 -35.76
N ALA A 135 0.55 1.76 -35.75
CA ALA A 135 1.51 0.77 -36.23
C ALA A 135 1.75 0.87 -37.75
N ALA A 136 0.72 1.20 -38.54
CA ALA A 136 0.83 1.41 -39.98
C ALA A 136 1.53 2.74 -40.36
N GLN A 137 1.54 3.73 -39.46
CA GLN A 137 2.21 5.03 -39.71
C GLN A 137 3.69 5.05 -39.29
N GLN A 138 4.13 4.12 -38.45
CA GLN A 138 5.56 4.01 -38.09
C GLN A 138 6.41 3.38 -39.20
N SER A 139 5.79 2.64 -40.12
CA SER A 139 6.47 1.99 -41.25
C SER A 139 6.57 2.88 -42.50
N ALA A 140 5.86 4.00 -42.53
CA ALA A 140 5.93 5.00 -43.59
C ALA A 140 6.23 6.35 -42.93
N GLY A 141 7.50 6.75 -42.87
CA GLY A 141 8.01 7.95 -42.18
C GLY A 141 7.21 9.22 -42.47
N GLY A 142 6.13 9.41 -41.73
CA GLY A 142 5.16 10.48 -41.89
C GLY A 142 5.13 11.41 -40.66
N PRO A 143 4.36 12.52 -40.73
CA PRO A 143 4.44 13.69 -39.86
C PRO A 143 4.08 13.45 -38.37
N THR A 144 3.87 12.20 -37.95
CA THR A 144 3.50 11.85 -36.58
C THR A 144 4.70 11.72 -35.65
N ALA A 145 5.90 11.45 -36.16
CA ALA A 145 7.12 11.41 -35.34
C ALA A 145 7.40 12.76 -34.66
N GLU A 146 7.29 13.86 -35.41
CA GLU A 146 7.46 15.24 -34.89
C GLU A 146 6.39 15.61 -33.86
N VAL A 147 5.15 15.19 -34.07
CA VAL A 147 4.04 15.44 -33.13
C VAL A 147 4.23 14.64 -31.83
N THR A 148 4.65 13.38 -31.92
CA THR A 148 4.94 12.56 -30.74
C THR A 148 6.15 13.06 -29.97
N GLU A 149 7.19 13.53 -30.66
CA GLU A 149 8.37 14.13 -30.03
C GLU A 149 8.02 15.46 -29.35
N GLY A 150 7.15 16.27 -29.99
CA GLY A 150 6.60 17.50 -29.43
C GLY A 150 5.80 17.25 -28.14
N LEU A 151 4.95 16.23 -28.12
CA LEU A 151 4.17 15.85 -26.93
C LEU A 151 5.05 15.32 -25.79
N VAL A 152 6.05 14.49 -26.11
CA VAL A 152 7.00 13.99 -25.10
C VAL A 152 7.80 15.15 -24.49
N LYS A 153 8.27 16.10 -25.31
CA LYS A 153 8.93 17.33 -24.85
C LYS A 153 8.02 18.19 -23.98
N LEU A 154 6.72 18.27 -24.31
CA LEU A 154 5.74 19.03 -23.52
C LEU A 154 5.46 18.38 -22.16
N ILE A 155 5.34 17.06 -22.11
CA ILE A 155 5.15 16.30 -20.85
C ILE A 155 6.38 16.43 -19.96
N GLN A 156 7.58 16.36 -20.54
CA GLN A 156 8.83 16.54 -19.80
C GLN A 156 9.02 17.97 -19.29
N SER A 157 8.62 19.00 -20.05
CA SER A 157 8.70 20.39 -19.62
C SER A 157 7.66 20.72 -18.52
N LEU A 158 6.46 20.13 -18.59
CA LEU A 158 5.46 20.19 -17.52
C LEU A 158 5.96 19.51 -16.23
N ALA A 159 6.61 18.35 -16.34
CA ALA A 159 7.18 17.66 -15.19
C ALA A 159 8.35 18.46 -14.56
N PHE A 160 9.16 19.14 -15.39
CA PHE A 160 10.25 19.99 -14.92
C PHE A 160 9.76 21.26 -14.20
N THR A 161 8.74 21.92 -14.76
CA THR A 161 8.16 23.14 -14.15
C THR A 161 7.46 22.85 -12.83
N ASP A 162 6.74 21.72 -12.72
CA ASP A 162 6.10 21.32 -11.47
C ASP A 162 7.13 20.96 -10.38
N ARG A 163 8.24 20.32 -10.76
CA ARG A 163 9.38 20.04 -9.86
C ARG A 163 10.04 21.32 -9.35
N GLU A 164 10.29 22.29 -10.23
CA GLU A 164 10.89 23.57 -9.89
C GLU A 164 9.99 24.40 -8.96
N LYS A 165 8.67 24.38 -9.20
CA LYS A 165 7.69 25.04 -8.32
C LYS A 165 7.70 24.46 -6.91
N ARG A 166 7.66 23.12 -6.79
CA ARG A 166 7.74 22.42 -5.50
C ARG A 166 9.07 22.66 -4.79
N PHE A 167 10.17 22.75 -5.54
CA PHE A 167 11.48 23.08 -4.97
C PHE A 167 11.49 24.50 -4.38
N ARG A 168 10.98 25.50 -5.09
CA ARG A 168 10.86 26.88 -4.58
C ARG A 168 9.92 27.01 -3.39
N GLU A 169 8.81 26.27 -3.40
CA GLU A 169 7.90 26.21 -2.25
C GLU A 169 8.58 25.62 -1.01
N SER A 170 9.36 24.55 -1.18
CA SER A 170 10.14 23.95 -0.09
C SER A 170 11.19 24.90 0.50
N GLN A 171 11.89 25.68 -0.34
CA GLN A 171 12.84 26.69 0.15
C GLN A 171 12.16 27.85 0.88
N ARG A 172 10.98 28.28 0.42
CA ARG A 172 10.19 29.31 1.13
C ARG A 172 9.69 28.80 2.48
N ALA A 173 9.23 27.55 2.55
CA ALA A 173 8.82 26.91 3.79
C ALA A 173 9.99 26.84 4.79
N ALA A 174 11.16 26.37 4.36
CA ALA A 174 12.36 26.31 5.22
C ALA A 174 12.82 27.69 5.70
N ARG A 175 12.68 28.74 4.86
CA ARG A 175 12.99 30.12 5.26
C ARG A 175 12.01 30.65 6.30
N MET A 176 10.71 30.38 6.13
CA MET A 176 9.67 30.76 7.10
C MET A 176 9.85 30.03 8.43
N GLU A 177 10.22 28.76 8.40
CA GLU A 177 10.51 27.96 9.59
C GLU A 177 11.70 28.54 10.37
N ARG A 178 12.78 28.93 9.69
CA ARG A 178 13.92 29.63 10.32
C ARG A 178 13.55 30.96 10.94
N LEU A 179 12.74 31.76 10.25
CA LEU A 179 12.27 33.05 10.77
C LEU A 179 11.35 32.87 11.97
N ASN A 180 10.48 31.85 11.95
CA ASN A 180 9.64 31.50 13.09
C ASN A 180 10.46 30.98 14.27
N ALA A 181 11.50 30.18 14.02
CA ALA A 181 12.43 29.71 15.05
C ALA A 181 13.24 30.87 15.67
N GLN A 182 13.69 31.84 14.86
CA GLN A 182 14.34 33.05 15.36
C GLN A 182 13.39 33.90 16.21
N LYS A 183 12.15 34.12 15.75
CA LYS A 183 11.15 34.84 16.53
C LYS A 183 10.76 34.12 17.83
N ALA A 184 10.72 32.79 17.82
CA ALA A 184 10.49 32.02 19.04
C ALA A 184 11.67 32.19 20.02
N ALA A 185 12.90 32.13 19.53
CA ALA A 185 14.09 32.36 20.35
C ALA A 185 14.20 33.82 20.88
N GLU A 186 13.75 34.81 20.11
CA GLU A 186 13.66 36.21 20.56
C GLU A 186 12.53 36.40 21.59
N ALA A 187 11.38 35.76 21.40
CA ALA A 187 10.29 35.79 22.37
C ALA A 187 10.64 35.08 23.70
N ASP A 188 11.46 34.03 23.65
CA ASP A 188 12.00 33.38 24.84
C ASP A 188 13.08 34.25 25.53
N ALA A 189 13.81 35.09 24.78
CA ALA A 189 14.80 36.02 25.33
C ALA A 189 14.19 37.28 25.96
N ASP A 190 13.04 37.74 25.45
CA ASP A 190 12.28 38.88 25.99
C ASP A 190 11.32 38.46 27.14
N GLY A 191 11.21 37.15 27.42
CA GLY A 191 10.34 36.56 28.45
C GLY A 191 10.93 36.49 29.87
N ASP A 192 12.17 36.95 30.10
CA ASP A 192 12.78 37.03 31.45
C ASP A 192 12.57 38.42 32.05
N GLY A 193 11.35 38.65 32.52
CA GLY A 193 10.93 39.89 33.16
C GLY A 193 9.97 39.69 34.33
N GLU A 194 10.04 38.57 35.06
CA GLU A 194 9.36 38.42 36.34
C GLU A 194 10.37 38.08 37.44
N SER A 195 10.75 39.11 38.19
CA SER A 195 11.60 39.05 39.38
C SER A 195 11.06 38.03 40.38
N GLN A 196 11.60 36.82 40.38
CA GLN A 196 11.30 35.83 41.39
C GLN A 196 12.09 36.19 42.65
N GLU A 197 11.43 36.88 43.60
CA GLU A 197 11.98 37.15 44.93
C GLU A 197 12.54 35.85 45.55
N PRO A 198 13.76 35.86 46.12
CA PRO A 198 14.32 34.67 46.72
C PRO A 198 13.51 34.31 47.97
N ARG A 199 12.79 33.18 47.89
CA ARG A 199 12.10 32.56 49.04
C ARG A 199 13.11 32.27 50.14
N THR A 200 13.13 33.13 51.14
CA THR A 200 13.86 32.92 52.40
C THR A 200 13.12 31.83 53.18
N TYR A 201 13.73 30.65 53.30
CA TYR A 201 13.21 29.58 54.15
C TYR A 201 13.44 29.91 55.63
N PRO A 202 12.48 29.61 56.53
CA PRO A 202 12.70 29.77 57.97
C PRO A 202 13.71 28.73 58.45
N ARG A 203 14.77 29.19 59.12
CA ARG A 203 15.73 28.32 59.81
C ARG A 203 15.02 27.60 60.97
N ILE A 204 14.93 26.28 60.86
CA ILE A 204 14.48 25.42 61.96
C ILE A 204 15.62 25.40 62.99
N HIS A 205 15.39 26.00 64.16
CA HIS A 205 16.22 25.79 65.35
C HIS A 205 15.70 24.54 66.08
N GLY A 206 16.58 23.57 66.34
CA GLY A 206 16.34 22.51 67.31
C GLY A 206 16.79 21.14 66.84
N LEU A 207 18.07 20.83 67.08
CA LEU A 207 18.58 19.49 67.35
C LEU A 207 19.77 19.66 68.30
N ASP A 208 19.43 19.82 69.59
CA ASP A 208 20.14 19.29 70.76
C ASP A 208 19.18 19.39 71.96
#